data_AF-A0AAI8X822-F1
#
_entry.id   AF-A0AAI8X822-F1
#
_cell.length_a   1.000
_cell.length_b   1.000
_cell.length_c   1.000
_cell.angle_alpha   90.00
_cell.angle_beta   90.00
_cell.angle_gamma   90.00
#
_symmetry.space_group_name_H-M   'P 1'
#
loop_
_entity.id
_entity.type
_entity.pdbx_description
1 polymer ?
#
loop_
_entity_poly.entity_id
_entity_poly.type
_entity_poly.pdbx_seq_one_letter_code
_entity_poly.pdbx_strand_id
1 'polypeptide(L)' 'MSARGIDFLDQWIANNVPRTMKADVLLVDELTHKLIADAKALGIKRAEIDEEVDSLYRTILNAIEHPLPDFPK' A
#
# COMPACT_ATOMS: atom_id res chain seq x y z
N MET A 1 -1.12 -15.29 -5.43
CA MET A 1 -2.47 -14.72 -5.24
C MET A 1 -3.08 -15.20 -3.93
N SER A 2 -2.63 -14.65 -2.80
CA SER A 2 -3.37 -14.72 -1.52
C SER A 2 -4.41 -13.60 -1.49
N ALA A 3 -5.71 -13.94 -1.55
CA ALA A 3 -6.80 -12.94 -1.52
C ALA A 3 -6.68 -11.97 -0.34
N ARG A 4 -6.17 -12.47 0.80
CA ARG A 4 -5.98 -11.69 2.03
C ARG A 4 -4.90 -10.61 1.91
N GLY A 5 -3.82 -10.85 1.16
CA GLY A 5 -2.73 -9.88 0.98
C GLY A 5 -3.19 -8.68 0.14
N ILE A 6 -3.97 -8.96 -0.91
CA ILE A 6 -4.53 -7.95 -1.82
C ILE A 6 -5.58 -7.11 -1.09
N ASP A 7 -6.54 -7.75 -0.42
CA ASP A 7 -7.61 -7.03 0.31
C ASP A 7 -7.02 -6.08 1.36
N PHE A 8 -5.97 -6.52 2.05
CA PHE A 8 -5.24 -5.67 2.99
C PHE A 8 -4.56 -4.50 2.29
N LEU A 9 -3.80 -4.75 1.22
CA LEU A 9 -3.04 -3.72 0.51
C LEU A 9 -3.95 -2.61 -0.03
N ASP A 10 -5.05 -2.98 -0.68
CA ASP A 10 -6.01 -2.03 -1.26
C ASP A 10 -6.66 -1.16 -0.17
N GLN A 11 -7.15 -1.79 0.90
CA GLN A 11 -7.73 -1.07 2.03
C GLN A 11 -6.70 -0.19 2.74
N TRP A 12 -5.46 -0.67 2.89
CA TRP A 12 -4.41 0.07 3.55
C TRP A 12 -4.04 1.32 2.76
N ILE A 13 -3.88 1.21 1.44
CA ILE A 13 -3.61 2.35 0.56
C ILE A 13 -4.72 3.37 0.63
N ALA A 14 -5.98 2.94 0.52
CA ALA A 14 -7.14 3.85 0.56
C ALA A 14 -7.23 4.66 1.87
N ASN A 15 -6.78 4.10 2.99
CA ASN A 15 -6.86 4.71 4.32
C ASN A 15 -5.61 5.51 4.71
N ASN A 16 -4.44 5.17 4.19
CA ASN A 16 -3.16 5.72 4.65
C ASN A 16 -2.46 6.63 3.63
N VAL A 17 -2.76 6.49 2.34
CA VAL A 17 -2.10 7.28 1.30
C VAL A 17 -2.83 8.62 1.11
N PRO A 18 -2.16 9.77 1.35
CA PRO A 18 -2.80 11.07 1.21
C PRO A 18 -3.09 11.37 -0.26
N ARG A 19 -4.37 11.59 -0.62
CA ARG A 19 -4.80 11.85 -2.01
C ARG A 19 -4.39 13.24 -2.55
N THR A 20 -3.90 14.12 -1.69
CA THR A 20 -3.67 15.55 -2.02
C THR A 20 -2.20 15.95 -1.99
N MET A 21 -1.29 15.03 -1.66
CA MET A 21 0.14 15.30 -1.58
C MET A 21 0.87 14.71 -2.79
N LYS A 22 1.86 15.44 -3.31
CA LYS A 22 2.83 14.86 -4.24
C LYS A 22 3.73 13.88 -3.50
N ALA A 23 4.15 12.82 -4.18
CA ALA A 23 5.09 11.87 -3.62
C ALA A 23 6.43 12.56 -3.33
N ASP A 24 6.82 12.54 -2.06
CA ASP A 24 8.20 12.76 -1.63
C ASP A 24 8.81 11.39 -1.33
N VAL A 25 10.09 11.20 -1.67
CA VAL A 25 10.82 9.94 -1.42
C VAL A 25 10.74 9.56 0.06
N LEU A 26 10.81 10.55 0.95
CA LEU A 26 10.66 10.32 2.40
C LEU A 26 9.27 9.76 2.75
N LEU A 27 8.21 10.29 2.14
CA LEU A 27 6.84 9.85 2.38
C LEU A 27 6.61 8.42 1.90
N VAL A 28 7.18 8.05 0.74
CA VAL A 28 7.07 6.68 0.21
C VAL A 28 7.78 5.68 1.12
N ASP A 29 8.97 6.03 1.63
CA ASP A 29 9.73 5.17 2.55
C ASP A 29 9.00 4.98 3.89
N GLU A 30 8.47 6.07 4.47
CA GLU A 30 7.66 6.01 5.69
C GLU A 30 6.41 5.13 5.53
N LEU A 31 5.67 5.31 4.43
CA LEU A 31 4.49 4.51 4.13
C LEU A 31 4.84 3.03 3.90
N THR A 32 5.97 2.75 3.26
CA THR A 32 6.44 1.36 3.05
C THR A 32 6.74 0.69 4.39
N HIS A 33 7.45 1.36 5.30
CA HIS A 33 7.73 0.82 6.62
C HIS A 33 6.45 0.63 7.45
N LYS A 34 5.53 1.59 7.39
CA LYS A 34 4.24 1.51 8.10
C LYS A 34 3.39 0.33 7.59
N LEU A 35 3.28 0.15 6.27
CA LEU A 35 2.54 -0.95 5.67
C LEU A 35 3.06 -2.31 6.16
N ILE A 36 4.38 -2.48 6.18
CA ILE A 36 5.01 -3.73 6.65
C ILE A 36 4.72 -3.97 8.13
N ALA A 37 4.77 -2.92 8.96
CA ALA A 37 4.47 -3.02 10.39
C ALA A 37 2.99 -3.39 10.64
N ASP A 38 2.06 -2.76 9.93
CA ASP A 38 0.62 -3.00 10.05
C ASP A 38 0.25 -4.41 9.55
N ALA A 39 0.81 -4.84 8.42
CA ALA A 39 0.67 -6.21 7.92
C ALA A 39 1.12 -7.24 8.96
N LYS A 40 2.29 -7.01 9.57
CA LYS A 40 2.83 -7.88 10.62
C LYS A 40 1.94 -7.93 11.85
N ALA A 41 1.38 -6.78 12.27
CA ALA A 41 0.44 -6.72 13.39
C ALA A 41 -0.83 -7.54 13.14
N LEU A 42 -1.28 -7.63 11.88
CA LEU A 42 -2.40 -8.45 11.45
C LEU A 42 -2.03 -9.91 11.16
N GLY A 43 -0.76 -10.29 11.33
CA GLY A 43 -0.27 -11.64 11.03
C GLY A 43 -0.25 -11.97 9.54
N ILE A 44 -0.20 -10.96 8.68
CA ILE A 44 -0.01 -11.10 7.22
C ILE A 44 1.50 -11.16 6.98
N LYS A 45 1.97 -12.22 6.32
CA LYS A 45 3.39 -12.35 6.00
C LYS A 45 3.72 -11.41 4.85
N ARG A 46 4.91 -10.81 4.90
CA ARG A 46 5.42 -9.98 3.81
C ARG A 46 5.42 -10.72 2.46
N ALA A 47 5.71 -12.02 2.46
CA ALA A 47 5.64 -12.84 1.25
C ALA A 47 4.25 -12.86 0.61
N GLU A 48 3.16 -12.81 1.39
CA GLU A 48 1.79 -12.75 0.84
C GLU A 48 1.48 -11.43 0.14
N ILE A 49 2.27 -10.40 0.40
CA ILE A 49 2.15 -9.08 -0.23
C ILE A 49 3.13 -8.98 -1.41
N ASP A 50 4.38 -9.36 -1.20
CA ASP A 50 5.44 -9.36 -2.21
C ASP A 50 5.15 -10.36 -3.36
N GLU A 51 4.36 -11.42 -3.13
CA GLU A 51 3.87 -12.31 -4.20
C GLU A 51 2.92 -11.61 -5.19
N GLU A 52 2.30 -10.50 -4.78
CA GLU A 52 1.25 -9.81 -5.53
C GLU A 52 1.73 -8.50 -6.16
N VAL A 53 2.87 -7.97 -5.68
CA VAL A 53 3.44 -6.73 -6.18
C VAL A 53 4.92 -6.90 -6.49
N ASP A 54 5.33 -6.49 -7.70
CA ASP A 54 6.74 -6.45 -8.08
C ASP A 54 7.57 -5.55 -7.13
N SER A 55 6.94 -4.51 -6.58
CA SER A 55 7.58 -3.61 -5.62
C SER A 55 6.55 -2.79 -4.84
N LEU A 56 6.48 -3.01 -3.52
CA LEU A 56 5.68 -2.19 -2.60
C LEU A 56 5.96 -0.69 -2.75
N TYR A 57 7.23 -0.32 -2.90
CA TYR A 57 7.64 1.07 -3.11
C TYR A 57 6.98 1.66 -4.36
N ARG A 58 7.01 0.93 -5.50
CA ARG A 58 6.38 1.40 -6.75
C ARG A 58 4.86 1.44 -6.64
N THR A 59 4.25 0.49 -5.95
CA THR A 59 2.80 0.47 -5.74
C THR A 59 2.33 1.68 -4.93
N ILE A 60 3.04 2.01 -3.84
CA ILE A 60 2.75 3.19 -3.02
C ILE A 60 3.01 4.48 -3.81
N LEU A 61 4.14 4.57 -4.52
CA LEU A 61 4.45 5.71 -5.37
C LEU A 61 3.34 5.95 -6.41
N ASN A 62 2.94 4.89 -7.11
CA ASN A 62 1.87 4.95 -8.11
C ASN A 62 0.53 5.37 -7.48
N ALA A 63 0.21 4.90 -6.27
CA ALA A 63 -1.01 5.30 -5.57
C ALA A 63 -1.02 6.78 -5.16
N ILE A 64 0.16 7.37 -4.90
CA ILE A 64 0.28 8.81 -4.60
C ILE A 64 0.21 9.63 -5.90
N GLU A 65 0.92 9.23 -6.94
CA GLU A 65 0.98 9.95 -8.23
C GLU A 65 -0.32 9.84 -9.02
N HIS A 66 -1.00 8.70 -8.87
CA HIS A 66 -2.28 8.38 -9.50
C HIS A 66 -3.27 7.90 -8.44
N PRO A 67 -3.83 8.82 -7.62
CA PRO A 67 -4.88 8.47 -6.69
C PRO A 67 -6.01 7.80 -7.47
N LEU A 68 -6.34 6.57 -7.09
CA LEU A 68 -7.41 5.80 -7.73
C LEU A 68 -8.67 6.67 -7.80
N PRO A 69 -9.34 6.76 -8.98
CA PRO A 69 -10.62 7.44 -9.08
C PRO A 69 -11.58 6.73 -8.14
N ASP A 70 -12.38 7.50 -7.40
CA ASP A 70 -13.25 7.01 -6.33
C ASP A 70 -13.89 5.67 -6.68
N PHE A 71 -13.55 4.63 -5.92
CA PHE A 71 -14.33 3.39 -5.93
C PHE A 71 -15.76 3.75 -5.51
N PRO A 72 -16.79 3.33 -6.26
CA PRO A 72 -18.17 3.58 -5.89
C PRO A 72 -18.42 2.89 -4.53
N LYS A 73 -18.93 3.68 -3.58
CA LYS A 73 -19.36 3.22 -2.25
C LYS A 73 -20.46 2.18 -2.31
#